data_AF-A0A5M3W6Y9-F1
#
_entry.id   AF-A0A5M3W6Y9-F1
#
_cell.length_a   1.000
_cell.length_b   1.000
_cell.length_c   1.000
_cell.angle_alpha   90.00
_cell.angle_beta   90.00
_cell.angle_gamma   90.00
#
_symmetry.space_group_name_H-M   'P 1'
#
loop_
_entity.id
_entity.type
_entity.pdbx_description
1 polymer ?
#
loop_
_entity_poly.entity_id
_entity_poly.type
_entity_poly.pdbx_seq_one_letter_code
_entity_poly.pdbx_strand_id
1 'polypeptide(L)'
;MSWSCRHQRGGGRAAPRIAVGLLVSVTSDVAGAREGVSANFRQAATLPTFRALLDRQGSSGPQDTLVAGDEAAVEKAAGRFTDAGATELIVFPVGSTDDQARTVALFADLASRGRG
;
A
#
# COMPACT_ATOMS: atom_id res chain seq x y z
N MET A 1 29.14 -11.09 3.71
CA MET A 1 28.71 -10.59 2.39
C MET A 1 27.82 -9.38 2.62
N SER A 2 28.42 -8.19 2.59
CA SER A 2 27.79 -6.91 2.91
C SER A 2 27.24 -6.29 1.63
N TRP A 3 25.93 -6.30 1.44
CA TRP A 3 25.26 -5.54 0.38
C TRP A 3 25.22 -4.06 0.77
N SER A 4 26.33 -3.35 0.55
CA SER A 4 26.38 -1.89 0.57
C SER A 4 25.90 -1.39 -0.79
N CYS A 5 24.61 -1.11 -0.92
CA CYS A 5 24.09 -0.37 -2.07
C CYS A 5 24.55 1.10 -1.95
N ARG A 6 25.77 1.40 -2.42
CA ARG A 6 26.24 2.78 -2.59
C ARG A 6 25.49 3.37 -3.78
N HIS A 7 24.51 4.23 -3.52
CA HIS A 7 23.85 5.03 -4.54
C HIS A 7 24.86 6.03 -5.13
N GLN A 8 25.44 5.71 -6.29
CA GLN A 8 26.25 6.66 -7.05
C GLN A 8 25.32 7.70 -7.66
N ARG A 9 25.47 8.97 -7.26
CA ARG A 9 24.92 10.13 -7.97
C ARG A 9 25.74 10.35 -9.25
N GLY A 10 25.56 9.48 -10.22
CA GLY A 10 26.04 9.65 -11.59
C GLY A 10 25.06 10.51 -12.38
N GLY A 11 25.58 11.46 -13.17
CA GLY A 11 24.83 12.53 -13.82
C GLY A 11 23.64 12.10 -14.69
N GLY A 12 22.67 13.01 -14.81
CA GLY A 12 21.69 13.05 -15.90
C GLY A 12 20.50 12.09 -15.84
N ARG A 13 20.36 11.22 -14.84
CA ARG A 13 19.14 10.40 -14.71
C ARG A 13 18.05 11.22 -14.01
N ALA A 14 16.90 11.38 -14.68
CA ALA A 14 15.70 11.97 -14.09
C ALA A 14 15.44 11.39 -12.68
N ALA A 15 14.92 12.21 -11.77
CA ALA A 15 14.69 11.82 -10.38
C ALA A 15 14.00 10.44 -10.32
N PRO A 16 14.46 9.52 -9.43
CA PRO A 16 13.94 8.17 -9.39
C PRO A 16 12.44 8.18 -9.10
N ARG A 17 11.67 7.44 -9.91
CA ARG A 17 10.25 7.18 -9.66
C ARG A 17 10.15 5.99 -8.70
N ILE A 18 9.58 6.23 -7.53
CA ILE A 18 9.33 5.24 -6.48
C ILE A 18 7.84 4.94 -6.47
N ALA A 19 7.46 3.72 -6.87
CA ALA A 19 6.08 3.24 -6.85
C ALA A 19 5.82 2.36 -5.62
N VAL A 20 4.69 2.59 -4.95
CA VAL A 20 4.25 1.81 -3.79
C VAL A 20 2.88 1.21 -4.08
N GLY A 21 2.79 -0.13 -4.01
CA GLY A 21 1.53 -0.87 -4.12
C GLY A 21 0.88 -1.05 -2.75
N LEU A 22 -0.39 -0.67 -2.60
CA LEU A 22 -1.12 -0.71 -1.33
C LEU A 22 -2.46 -1.41 -1.48
N LEU A 23 -2.72 -2.41 -0.64
CA LEU A 23 -4.09 -2.88 -0.39
C LEU A 23 -4.79 -1.85 0.48
N VAL A 24 -5.96 -1.37 0.05
CA VAL A 24 -6.66 -0.29 0.76
C VAL A 24 -8.16 -0.57 0.87
N SER A 25 -8.75 -0.24 2.02
CA SER A 25 -10.20 -0.31 2.25
C SER A 25 -10.67 0.87 3.08
N VAL A 26 -11.47 1.75 2.49
CA VAL A 26 -12.21 2.80 3.22
C VAL A 26 -13.46 2.15 3.80
N THR A 27 -13.43 1.83 5.09
CA THR A 27 -14.48 1.06 5.77
C THR A 27 -14.53 1.37 7.26
N SER A 28 -15.70 1.20 7.86
CA SER A 28 -15.87 1.19 9.33
C SER A 28 -15.59 -0.19 9.94
N ASP A 29 -15.65 -1.28 9.15
CA ASP A 29 -15.36 -2.64 9.59
C ASP A 29 -13.93 -3.07 9.22
N VAL A 30 -12.96 -2.48 9.92
CA VAL A 30 -11.53 -2.76 9.72
C VAL A 30 -11.20 -4.23 10.01
N ALA A 31 -11.88 -4.83 10.99
CA ALA A 31 -11.65 -6.22 11.37
C ALA A 31 -12.10 -7.17 10.25
N GLY A 32 -13.33 -7.02 9.76
CA GLY A 32 -13.85 -7.81 8.65
C GLY A 32 -13.04 -7.64 7.36
N ALA A 33 -12.58 -6.42 7.06
CA ALA A 33 -11.69 -6.19 5.91
C ALA A 33 -10.35 -6.95 6.02
N ARG A 34 -9.74 -6.97 7.21
CA ARG A 34 -8.51 -7.73 7.48
C ARG A 34 -8.73 -9.24 7.38
N GLU A 35 -9.85 -9.74 7.87
CA GLU A 35 -10.22 -11.15 7.74
C GLU A 35 -10.41 -11.54 6.27
N GLY A 36 -11.09 -10.69 5.49
CA GLY A 36 -11.26 -10.86 4.04
C GLY A 36 -9.93 -10.94 3.29
N VAL A 37 -8.99 -10.03 3.59
CA VAL A 37 -7.63 -10.09 3.02
C VAL A 37 -6.89 -11.36 3.44
N SER A 38 -6.97 -11.73 4.72
CA SER A 38 -6.37 -12.98 5.23
C SER A 38 -6.88 -14.21 4.49
N ALA A 39 -8.19 -14.27 4.21
CA ALA A 39 -8.81 -15.36 3.49
C ALA A 39 -8.40 -15.38 2.00
N ASN A 40 -8.47 -14.24 1.33
CA ASN A 40 -8.17 -14.11 -0.10
C ASN A 40 -6.70 -14.42 -0.42
N PHE A 41 -5.79 -14.02 0.46
CA PHE A 41 -4.35 -14.23 0.29
C PHE A 41 -3.82 -15.49 0.99
N ARG A 42 -4.68 -16.33 1.58
CA ARG A 42 -4.27 -17.54 2.31
C ARG A 42 -3.40 -18.47 1.48
N GLN A 43 -3.75 -18.68 0.21
CA GLN A 43 -2.98 -19.54 -0.70
C GLN A 43 -1.68 -18.87 -1.16
N ALA A 44 -1.68 -17.55 -1.38
CA ALA A 44 -0.47 -16.81 -1.71
C ALA A 44 0.52 -16.79 -0.53
N ALA A 45 0.02 -16.73 0.71
CA ALA A 45 0.80 -16.75 1.94
C ALA A 45 1.67 -17.99 2.13
N THR A 46 1.32 -19.12 1.49
CA THR A 46 2.14 -20.36 1.55
C THR A 46 3.30 -20.36 0.56
N LEU A 47 3.31 -19.44 -0.42
CA LEU A 47 4.38 -19.36 -1.40
C LEU A 47 5.66 -18.81 -0.73
N PRO A 48 6.82 -19.49 -0.85
CA PRO A 48 8.05 -19.08 -0.19
C PRO A 48 8.46 -17.64 -0.49
N THR A 49 8.28 -17.19 -1.73
CA THR A 49 8.59 -15.82 -2.15
C THR A 49 7.71 -14.78 -1.45
N PHE A 50 6.41 -15.05 -1.30
CA PHE A 50 5.49 -14.12 -0.67
C PHE A 50 5.68 -14.09 0.86
N ARG A 51 5.96 -15.25 1.46
CA ARG A 51 6.32 -15.31 2.89
C ARG A 51 7.59 -14.52 3.19
N ALA A 52 8.63 -14.67 2.37
CA ALA A 52 9.86 -13.91 2.51
C ALA A 52 9.64 -12.39 2.35
N LEU A 53 8.69 -11.97 1.52
CA LEU A 53 8.31 -10.55 1.43
C LEU A 53 7.65 -10.04 2.71
N LEU A 54 6.70 -10.79 3.27
CA LEU A 54 6.04 -10.43 4.53
C LEU A 54 7.03 -10.38 5.70
N ASP A 55 7.96 -11.33 5.79
CA ASP A 55 8.99 -11.34 6.83
C ASP A 55 9.89 -10.11 6.79
N ARG A 56 10.24 -9.64 5.59
CA ARG A 56 11.04 -8.42 5.41
C ARG A 56 10.29 -7.15 5.82
N GLN A 57 8.96 -7.19 5.81
CA GLN A 57 8.10 -6.10 6.25
C GLN A 57 7.77 -6.18 7.75
N GLY A 58 8.14 -7.27 8.43
CA GLY A 58 7.74 -7.54 9.81
C GLY A 58 6.27 -7.93 9.96
N SER A 59 5.62 -8.33 8.87
CA SER A 59 4.20 -8.67 8.82
C SER A 59 3.97 -10.14 9.20
N SER A 60 3.02 -10.38 10.08
CA SER A 60 2.58 -11.73 10.46
C SER A 60 1.76 -12.38 9.35
N GLY A 61 1.09 -11.59 8.52
CA GLY A 61 0.34 -12.05 7.36
C GLY A 61 -0.05 -10.93 6.39
N PRO A 62 -0.72 -11.27 5.28
CA PRO A 62 -1.14 -10.31 4.27
C PRO A 62 -2.11 -9.24 4.81
N GLN A 63 -2.84 -9.51 5.88
CA GLN A 63 -3.71 -8.53 6.53
C GLN A 63 -2.97 -7.36 7.17
N ASP A 64 -1.69 -7.53 7.52
CA ASP A 64 -0.89 -6.46 8.13
C ASP A 64 -0.39 -5.45 7.09
N THR A 65 -0.50 -5.78 5.80
CA THR A 65 -0.16 -4.87 4.70
C THR A 65 -1.36 -4.04 4.23
N LEU A 66 -2.55 -4.30 4.78
CA LEU A 66 -3.79 -3.57 4.49
C LEU A 66 -3.82 -2.22 5.20
N VAL A 67 -4.03 -1.15 4.43
CA VAL A 67 -4.46 0.15 4.96
C VAL A 67 -5.98 0.15 5.02
N ALA A 68 -6.56 0.18 6.22
CA ALA A 68 -8.01 0.22 6.39
C ALA A 68 -8.43 1.18 7.49
N GLY A 69 -9.58 1.83 7.28
CA GLY A 69 -10.17 2.80 8.20
C GLY A 69 -11.12 3.74 7.47
N ASP A 70 -11.52 4.82 8.13
CA ASP A 70 -12.25 5.91 7.46
C ASP A 70 -11.37 6.67 6.47
N GLU A 71 -11.97 7.60 5.74
CA GLU A 71 -11.31 8.42 4.73
C GLU A 71 -10.09 9.16 5.29
N ALA A 72 -10.21 9.75 6.49
CA ALA A 72 -9.15 10.52 7.11
C ALA A 72 -7.96 9.64 7.53
N ALA A 73 -8.24 8.45 8.05
CA ALA A 73 -7.21 7.47 8.40
C ALA A 73 -6.46 6.98 7.15
N VAL A 74 -7.18 6.72 6.06
CA VAL A 74 -6.60 6.27 4.79
C VAL A 74 -5.80 7.39 4.12
N GLU A 75 -6.31 8.62 4.08
CA GLU A 75 -5.59 9.80 3.56
C GLU A 75 -4.29 10.03 4.33
N LYS A 76 -4.36 9.99 5.67
CA LYS A 76 -3.16 10.12 6.53
C LYS A 76 -2.14 9.01 6.26
N ALA A 77 -2.60 7.77 6.06
CA ALA A 77 -1.72 6.66 5.73
C ALA A 77 -1.06 6.84 4.36
N ALA A 78 -1.82 7.27 3.35
CA ALA A 78 -1.29 7.58 2.02
C ALA A 78 -0.22 8.69 2.09
N GLY A 79 -0.47 9.75 2.88
CA GLY A 79 0.48 10.84 3.11
C GLY A 79 1.84 10.37 3.68
N ARG A 80 1.84 9.36 4.55
CA ARG A 80 3.12 8.80 5.08
C ARG A 80 3.98 8.19 3.98
N PHE A 81 3.38 7.59 2.94
CA PHE A 81 4.15 7.02 1.84
C PHE A 81 4.73 8.11 0.95
N THR A 82 3.97 9.18 0.69
CA THR A 82 4.48 10.34 -0.05
C THR A 82 5.60 11.05 0.72
N ASP A 83 5.45 11.22 2.03
CA ASP A 83 6.48 11.80 2.91
C ASP A 83 7.76 10.94 2.95
N ALA A 84 7.61 9.62 2.83
CA ALA A 84 8.74 8.69 2.70
C ALA A 84 9.40 8.69 1.31
N GLY A 85 8.91 9.51 0.38
CA GLY A 85 9.47 9.69 -0.97
C GLY A 85 8.79 8.86 -2.06
N ALA A 86 7.62 8.26 -1.80
CA ALA A 86 6.83 7.64 -2.87
C ALA A 86 6.40 8.71 -3.88
N THR A 87 6.72 8.49 -5.14
CA THR A 87 6.30 9.36 -6.24
C THR A 87 5.04 8.86 -6.92
N GLU A 88 4.66 7.61 -6.68
CA GLU A 88 3.51 6.96 -7.29
C GLU A 88 2.90 5.94 -6.34
N LEU A 89 1.58 5.98 -6.19
CA LEU A 89 0.81 5.03 -5.40
C LEU A 89 -0.07 4.20 -6.32
N ILE A 90 0.05 2.89 -6.23
CA ILE A 90 -0.81 1.92 -6.93
C ILE A 90 -1.75 1.34 -5.88
N VAL A 91 -3.03 1.72 -5.97
CA VAL A 91 -4.05 1.31 -5.00
C VAL A 91 -4.78 0.09 -5.49
N PHE A 92 -4.90 -0.91 -4.62
CA PHE A 92 -5.69 -2.12 -4.81
C PHE A 92 -6.86 -2.09 -3.81
N PRO A 93 -8.04 -1.56 -4.20
CA PRO A 93 -9.21 -1.50 -3.33
C PRO A 93 -9.67 -2.91 -2.94
N VAL A 94 -9.98 -3.10 -1.66
CA VAL A 94 -10.54 -4.35 -1.12
C VAL A 94 -11.72 -4.06 -0.18
N GLY A 95 -12.52 -5.08 0.10
CA GLY A 95 -13.75 -4.96 0.89
C GLY A 95 -14.99 -5.09 0.01
N SER A 96 -16.13 -4.64 0.53
CA SER A 96 -17.39 -4.63 -0.22
C SER A 96 -17.32 -3.70 -1.44
N THR A 97 -18.29 -3.79 -2.35
CA THR A 97 -18.38 -2.88 -3.50
C THR A 97 -18.46 -1.41 -3.06
N ASP A 98 -19.12 -1.13 -1.93
CA ASP A 98 -19.20 0.21 -1.36
C ASP A 98 -17.86 0.70 -0.82
N ASP A 99 -17.15 -0.14 -0.03
CA ASP A 99 -15.81 0.18 0.48
C ASP A 99 -14.83 0.45 -0.68
N GLN A 100 -14.90 -0.35 -1.74
CA GLN A 100 -14.08 -0.18 -2.93
C GLN A 100 -14.42 1.13 -3.65
N ALA A 101 -15.70 1.45 -3.82
CA ALA A 101 -16.14 2.70 -4.46
C ALA A 101 -15.68 3.93 -3.66
N ARG A 102 -15.82 3.91 -2.33
CA ARG A 102 -15.33 4.97 -1.43
C ARG A 102 -13.82 5.11 -1.48
N THR A 103 -13.10 3.99 -1.53
CA THR A 103 -11.64 3.98 -1.69
C THR A 103 -11.22 4.65 -3.00
N VAL A 104 -11.84 4.26 -4.12
CA VAL A 104 -11.55 4.86 -5.43
C VAL A 104 -11.87 6.35 -5.43
N ALA A 105 -13.02 6.76 -4.88
CA ALA A 105 -13.43 8.16 -4.80
C ALA A 105 -12.41 9.01 -4.01
N LEU A 106 -11.96 8.51 -2.85
CA LEU A 106 -10.94 9.18 -2.04
C LEU A 106 -9.64 9.39 -2.82
N PHE A 107 -9.08 8.34 -3.44
CA PHE A 107 -7.81 8.48 -4.17
C PHE A 107 -7.95 9.28 -5.46
N ALA A 108 -9.11 9.29 -6.11
CA ALA A 108 -9.39 10.17 -7.24
C ALA A 108 -9.35 11.65 -6.83
N ASP A 109 -9.97 11.99 -5.69
CA ASP A 109 -9.94 13.33 -5.11
C ASP A 109 -8.51 13.74 -4.71
N LEU A 110 -7.77 12.88 -3.98
CA LEU A 110 -6.36 13.13 -3.63
C LEU A 110 -5.48 13.34 -4.88
N ALA A 111 -5.67 12.53 -5.92
CA ALA A 111 -4.94 12.68 -7.17
C ALA A 111 -5.29 13.98 -7.91
N SER A 112 -6.53 14.49 -7.76
CA SER A 112 -6.92 15.77 -8.34
C SER A 112 -6.27 16.96 -7.62
N ARG A 113 -6.17 16.89 -6.28
CA ARG A 113 -5.52 17.91 -5.44
C ARG A 113 -4.02 18.00 -5.70
N GLY A 114 -3.35 16.86 -5.87
CA GLY A 114 -1.90 16.81 -6.12
C GLY A 114 -1.45 17.27 -7.52
N ARG A 115 -2.39 17.53 -8.44
CA ARG A 115 -2.11 18.09 -9.77
C ARG A 115 -2.35 19.60 -9.85
N GLY A 116 -2.85 20.22 -8.77
CA GLY A 116 -3.12 21.65 -8.67
C GLY A 116 -1.93 22.47 -8.19
#